data_AF-A0A090D179-F1
#
_entry.id   AF-A0A090D179-F1
#
_cell.length_a   1.000
_cell.length_b   1.000
_cell.length_c   1.000
_cell.angle_alpha   90.00
_cell.angle_beta   90.00
_cell.angle_gamma   90.00
#
_symmetry.space_group_name_H-M   'P 1'
#
loop_
_entity.id
_entity.type
_entity.pdbx_description
1 polymer ?
#
loop_
_entity_poly.entity_id
_entity_poly.type
_entity_poly.pdbx_seq_one_letter_code
_entity_poly.pdbx_strand_id
1 'polypeptide(L)'
;MLKLTIGFLLAVLCCFTPAFSENSRFIYCDKELQGPLYKILKLPEACNVIKDIQKAGPFKVLVNNHSELSNQFGAYWDSNTRAIVVSLNFNQSEGEIIGSILFELHNALINDKLEHVYAEIDNRLFTCSALLLYAGIFCKFPNYLLR
;
A
#
# COMPACT_ATOMS: atom_id res chain seq x y z
N MET A 1 -0.73 -28.03 47.61
CA MET A 1 0.08 -28.14 46.38
C MET A 1 -0.72 -27.95 45.07
N LEU A 2 -2.05 -27.76 45.11
CA LEU A 2 -2.89 -27.61 43.91
C LEU A 2 -2.97 -26.17 43.32
N LYS A 3 -2.54 -25.15 44.08
CA LYS A 3 -2.65 -23.74 43.67
C LYS A 3 -1.54 -23.27 42.73
N LEU A 4 -0.40 -23.99 42.66
CA LEU A 4 0.75 -23.58 41.87
C LEU A 4 0.66 -24.02 40.40
N THR A 5 -0.05 -25.11 40.11
CA THR A 5 -0.17 -25.65 38.74
C THR A 5 -1.18 -24.90 37.87
N ILE A 6 -2.22 -24.31 38.47
CA ILE A 6 -3.24 -23.52 37.73
C ILE A 6 -2.66 -22.20 37.23
N GLY A 7 -1.78 -21.56 38.02
CA GLY A 7 -1.13 -20.30 37.60
C GLY A 7 -0.20 -20.47 36.40
N PHE A 8 0.47 -21.62 36.30
CA PHE A 8 1.39 -21.91 35.18
C PHE A 8 0.63 -22.20 33.88
N LEU A 9 -0.53 -22.86 33.96
CA LEU A 9 -1.39 -23.13 32.79
C LEU A 9 -2.02 -21.86 32.20
N LEU A 10 -2.38 -20.88 33.04
CA LEU A 10 -2.91 -19.58 32.60
C LEU A 10 -1.84 -18.69 31.95
N ALA A 11 -0.60 -18.72 32.44
CA ALA A 11 0.51 -17.98 31.86
C ALA A 11 0.91 -18.54 30.48
N VAL A 12 0.91 -19.87 30.32
CA VAL A 12 1.21 -20.51 29.03
C VAL A 12 0.10 -20.26 28.00
N LEU A 13 -1.17 -20.18 28.42
CA LEU A 13 -2.29 -19.90 27.51
C LEU A 13 -2.29 -18.45 26.98
N CYS A 14 -1.76 -17.48 27.75
CA CYS A 14 -1.66 -16.09 27.30
C CYS A 14 -0.58 -15.89 26.22
N CYS A 15 0.43 -16.77 26.16
CA CYS A 15 1.50 -16.71 25.16
C CYS A 15 1.10 -17.24 23.78
N PHE A 16 -0.08 -17.85 23.63
CA PHE A 16 -0.59 -18.37 22.35
C PHE A 16 -1.71 -17.53 21.75
N THR A 17 -1.98 -16.33 22.29
CA THR A 17 -2.78 -15.38 21.53
C THR A 17 -1.90 -14.88 20.38
N PRO A 18 -2.22 -15.17 19.11
CA PRO A 18 -1.59 -14.41 18.04
C PRO A 18 -1.95 -12.96 18.33
N ALA A 19 -0.93 -12.12 18.51
CA ALA A 19 -1.13 -10.69 18.62
C ALA A 19 -1.84 -10.24 17.33
N PHE A 20 -3.17 -10.21 17.36
CA PHE A 20 -3.98 -9.46 16.42
C PHE A 20 -3.60 -8.01 16.68
N SER A 21 -2.53 -7.61 15.99
CA SER A 21 -1.98 -6.26 16.00
C SER A 21 -3.13 -5.31 15.68
N GLU A 22 -3.43 -4.42 16.63
CA GLU A 22 -4.42 -3.33 16.59
C GLU A 22 -4.22 -2.31 15.43
N ASN A 23 -3.52 -2.66 14.37
CA ASN A 23 -3.09 -1.74 13.31
C ASN A 23 -3.67 -2.02 11.92
N SER A 24 -4.70 -2.86 11.77
CA SER A 24 -5.44 -2.87 10.51
C SER A 24 -6.39 -1.67 10.48
N ARG A 25 -5.88 -0.48 10.11
CA ARG A 25 -6.77 0.61 9.69
C ARG A 25 -7.71 0.03 8.64
N PHE A 26 -9.01 0.28 8.79
CA PHE A 26 -10.04 -0.26 7.90
C PHE A 26 -9.69 0.01 6.45
N ILE A 27 -9.42 -1.06 5.68
CA ILE A 27 -9.30 -0.98 4.23
C ILE A 27 -10.72 -1.08 3.69
N TYR A 28 -11.19 -0.02 3.03
CA TYR A 28 -12.45 -0.13 2.30
C TYR A 28 -12.26 -1.14 1.17
N CYS A 29 -13.17 -2.11 1.10
CA CYS A 29 -13.11 -3.20 0.13
C CYS A 29 -14.52 -3.53 -0.35
N ASP A 30 -14.68 -3.60 -1.67
CA ASP A 30 -15.94 -4.06 -2.27
C ASP A 30 -16.24 -5.51 -1.86
N LYS A 31 -17.53 -5.85 -1.79
CA LYS A 31 -18.00 -7.08 -1.13
C LYS A 31 -17.43 -8.34 -1.78
N GLU A 32 -17.32 -8.31 -3.09
CA GLU A 32 -16.81 -9.36 -3.96
C GLU A 32 -15.35 -9.71 -3.66
N LEU A 33 -14.58 -8.75 -3.13
CA LEU A 33 -13.15 -8.89 -2.85
C LEU A 33 -12.86 -9.19 -1.37
N GLN A 34 -13.88 -9.25 -0.51
CA GLN A 34 -13.66 -9.52 0.92
C GLN A 34 -13.05 -10.89 1.19
N GLY A 35 -13.45 -11.93 0.45
CA GLY A 35 -12.86 -13.27 0.56
C GLY A 35 -11.35 -13.27 0.26
N PRO A 36 -10.95 -12.83 -0.95
CA PRO A 36 -9.55 -12.63 -1.31
C PRO A 36 -8.77 -11.77 -0.31
N LEU A 37 -9.30 -10.60 0.06
CA LEU A 37 -8.64 -9.69 0.98
C LEU A 37 -8.46 -10.30 2.37
N TYR A 38 -9.46 -11.04 2.87
CA TYR A 38 -9.35 -11.75 4.14
C TYR A 38 -8.23 -12.79 4.14
N LYS A 39 -8.01 -13.50 3.02
CA LYS A 39 -6.89 -14.43 2.88
C LYS A 39 -5.55 -13.69 2.83
N ILE A 40 -5.47 -12.56 2.13
CA ILE A 40 -4.28 -11.71 2.10
C ILE A 40 -3.91 -11.22 3.51
N LEU A 41 -4.90 -10.78 4.30
CA LEU A 41 -4.68 -10.30 5.67
C LEU A 41 -4.21 -11.39 6.65
N LYS A 42 -4.24 -12.68 6.26
CA LYS A 42 -3.61 -13.76 7.04
C LYS A 42 -2.12 -13.92 6.76
N LEU A 43 -1.61 -13.30 5.70
CA LEU A 43 -0.20 -13.36 5.33
C LEU A 43 0.57 -12.26 6.08
N PRO A 44 1.53 -12.60 6.96
CA PRO A 44 2.29 -11.61 7.72
C PRO A 44 3.02 -10.60 6.83
N GLU A 45 3.59 -11.07 5.72
CA GLU A 45 4.32 -10.25 4.76
C GLU A 45 3.41 -9.21 4.10
N ALA A 46 2.20 -9.62 3.69
CA ALA A 46 1.23 -8.71 3.10
C ALA A 46 0.74 -7.67 4.12
N CYS A 47 0.52 -8.07 5.37
CA CYS A 47 0.18 -7.16 6.45
C CYS A 47 1.25 -6.08 6.68
N ASN A 48 2.53 -6.43 6.57
CA ASN A 48 3.62 -5.45 6.68
C ASN A 48 3.60 -4.45 5.53
N VAL A 49 3.42 -4.93 4.29
CA VAL A 49 3.29 -4.07 3.10
C VAL A 49 2.10 -3.12 3.22
N ILE A 50 0.93 -3.63 3.62
CA ILE A 50 -0.28 -2.84 3.86
C ILE A 50 -0.02 -1.74 4.90
N LYS A 51 0.63 -2.08 6.02
CA LYS A 51 0.97 -1.11 7.07
C LYS A 51 1.87 -0.02 6.53
N ASP A 52 2.85 -0.37 5.70
CA ASP A 52 3.78 0.60 5.12
C ASP A 52 3.08 1.55 4.14
N ILE A 53 2.23 1.04 3.25
CA ILE A 53 1.40 1.88 2.35
C ILE A 53 0.48 2.79 3.16
N GLN A 54 -0.11 2.28 4.25
CA GLN A 54 -1.00 3.05 5.11
C GLN A 54 -0.29 4.18 5.87
N LYS A 55 1.05 4.19 5.97
CA LYS A 55 1.80 5.32 6.51
C LYS A 55 1.65 6.57 5.63
N ALA A 56 1.58 6.40 4.31
CA ALA A 56 1.38 7.49 3.35
C ALA A 56 -0.10 7.91 3.25
N GLY A 57 -1.04 7.04 3.62
CA GLY A 57 -2.46 7.37 3.71
C GLY A 57 -3.35 6.15 3.56
N PRO A 58 -4.66 6.27 3.89
CA PRO A 58 -5.61 5.19 3.64
C PRO A 58 -5.70 4.88 2.15
N PHE A 59 -5.99 3.63 1.82
CA PHE A 59 -6.23 3.19 0.46
C PHE A 59 -7.44 2.23 0.42
N LYS A 60 -7.94 1.97 -0.79
CA LYS A 60 -9.14 1.17 -1.03
C LYS A 60 -8.86 0.02 -2.00
N VAL A 61 -9.68 -1.03 -1.97
CA VAL A 61 -9.67 -2.10 -2.96
C VAL A 61 -11.05 -2.16 -3.61
N LEU A 62 -11.12 -1.88 -4.91
CA LEU A 62 -12.36 -1.65 -5.64
C LEU A 62 -12.50 -2.59 -6.83
N VAL A 63 -13.73 -2.90 -7.21
CA VAL A 63 -14.04 -3.61 -8.45
C VAL A 63 -14.32 -2.60 -9.56
N ASN A 64 -13.65 -2.74 -10.70
CA ASN A 64 -14.00 -2.03 -11.92
C ASN A 64 -13.69 -2.89 -13.15
N ASN A 65 -14.75 -3.42 -13.76
CA ASN A 65 -14.69 -4.26 -14.95
C ASN A 65 -14.65 -3.45 -16.26
N HIS A 66 -14.74 -2.13 -16.18
CA HIS A 66 -14.77 -1.24 -17.33
C HIS A 66 -13.43 -0.55 -17.60
N SER A 67 -12.45 -0.68 -16.70
CA SER A 67 -11.11 -0.14 -16.95
C SER A 67 -10.33 -1.08 -17.88
N GLU A 68 -9.80 -0.51 -18.97
CA GLU A 68 -8.95 -1.25 -19.91
C GLU A 68 -7.70 -1.82 -19.22
N LEU A 69 -7.15 -1.09 -18.24
CA LEU A 69 -5.96 -1.51 -17.50
C LEU A 69 -6.24 -2.72 -16.60
N SER A 70 -7.31 -2.68 -15.79
CA SER A 70 -7.66 -3.82 -14.94
C SER A 70 -8.07 -5.05 -15.77
N ASN A 71 -8.67 -4.85 -16.94
CA ASN A 71 -9.03 -5.96 -17.83
C ASN A 71 -7.82 -6.67 -18.44
N GLN A 72 -6.70 -5.96 -18.66
CA GLN A 72 -5.47 -6.55 -19.19
C GLN A 72 -4.60 -7.20 -18.11
N PHE A 73 -4.47 -6.57 -16.95
CA PHE A 73 -3.52 -6.98 -15.90
C PHE A 73 -4.19 -7.64 -14.68
N GLY A 74 -5.52 -7.74 -14.67
CA GLY A 74 -6.31 -8.24 -13.55
C GLY A 74 -6.52 -7.20 -12.44
N ALA A 75 -5.50 -6.39 -12.14
CA ALA A 75 -5.61 -5.23 -11.26
C ALA A 75 -4.61 -4.13 -11.64
N TYR A 76 -4.82 -2.92 -11.10
CA TYR A 76 -3.82 -1.85 -11.12
C TYR A 76 -3.94 -0.95 -9.89
N TRP A 77 -2.83 -0.32 -9.50
CA TRP A 77 -2.82 0.78 -8.53
C TRP A 77 -3.11 2.13 -9.18
N ASP A 78 -4.16 2.80 -8.73
CA ASP A 78 -4.45 4.21 -9.03
C ASP A 78 -3.93 5.11 -7.91
N SER A 79 -2.85 5.85 -8.18
CA SER A 79 -2.25 6.78 -7.23
C SER A 79 -3.14 8.00 -6.93
N ASN A 80 -3.98 8.42 -7.88
CA ASN A 80 -4.83 9.60 -7.71
C ASN A 80 -5.92 9.35 -6.67
N THR A 81 -6.53 8.17 -6.71
CA THR A 81 -7.59 7.79 -5.78
C THR A 81 -7.11 6.93 -4.61
N ARG A 82 -5.82 6.57 -4.61
CA ARG A 82 -5.20 5.57 -3.72
C ARG A 82 -6.05 4.31 -3.64
N ALA A 83 -6.26 3.68 -4.79
CA ALA A 83 -7.08 2.48 -4.90
C ALA A 83 -6.37 1.38 -5.70
N ILE A 84 -6.45 0.15 -5.22
CA ILE A 84 -6.22 -1.03 -6.04
C ILE A 84 -7.52 -1.35 -6.74
N VAL A 85 -7.53 -1.22 -8.06
CA VAL A 85 -8.70 -1.46 -8.89
C VAL A 85 -8.56 -2.82 -9.56
N VAL A 86 -9.48 -3.72 -9.25
CA VAL A 86 -9.47 -5.12 -9.70
C VAL A 86 -10.58 -5.31 -10.75
N SER A 87 -10.27 -5.99 -11.84
CA SER A 87 -11.28 -6.50 -12.76
C SER A 87 -11.65 -7.91 -12.34
N LEU A 88 -12.95 -8.19 -12.27
CA LEU A 88 -13.50 -9.51 -12.00
C LEU A 88 -14.02 -10.10 -13.32
N ASN A 89 -13.17 -10.88 -13.98
CA ASN A 89 -13.54 -11.65 -15.16
C ASN A 89 -14.23 -12.97 -14.76
N PHE A 90 -15.17 -13.43 -15.57
CA PHE A 90 -15.98 -14.65 -15.30
C PHE A 90 -15.16 -15.92 -15.06
N ASN A 91 -13.91 -15.96 -15.56
CA ASN A 91 -13.02 -17.12 -15.48
C ASN A 91 -11.84 -16.93 -14.51
N GLN A 92 -11.75 -15.80 -13.81
CA GLN A 92 -10.67 -15.60 -12.84
C GLN A 92 -10.91 -16.46 -11.61
N SER A 93 -9.90 -17.27 -11.27
CA SER A 93 -9.81 -17.95 -10.00
C SER A 93 -9.55 -16.95 -8.87
N GLU A 94 -9.96 -17.32 -7.66
CA GLU A 94 -9.65 -16.53 -6.47
C GLU A 94 -8.14 -16.35 -6.26
N GLY A 95 -7.34 -17.34 -6.64
CA GLY A 95 -5.87 -17.27 -6.56
C GLY A 95 -5.29 -16.21 -7.48
N GLU A 96 -5.82 -16.05 -8.69
CA GLU A 96 -5.42 -14.98 -9.60
C GLU A 96 -5.79 -13.60 -9.04
N ILE A 97 -6.98 -13.45 -8.48
CA ILE A 97 -7.40 -12.19 -7.81
C ILE A 97 -6.44 -11.85 -6.66
N ILE A 98 -6.13 -12.83 -5.81
CA ILE A 98 -5.18 -12.65 -4.70
C ILE A 98 -3.81 -12.24 -5.23
N GLY A 99 -3.31 -12.92 -6.26
CA GLY A 99 -2.03 -12.62 -6.90
C GLY A 99 -1.97 -11.19 -7.44
N SER A 100 -3.01 -10.76 -8.17
CA SER A 100 -3.10 -9.39 -8.70
C SER A 100 -3.12 -8.34 -7.60
N ILE A 101 -3.89 -8.55 -6.51
CA ILE A 101 -3.91 -7.60 -5.38
C ILE A 101 -2.53 -7.53 -4.69
N LEU A 102 -1.88 -8.67 -4.45
CA LEU A 102 -0.55 -8.71 -3.84
C LEU A 102 0.50 -8.00 -4.71
N PHE A 103 0.44 -8.21 -6.02
CA PHE A 103 1.32 -7.52 -6.96
C PHE A 103 1.14 -6.00 -6.90
N GLU A 104 -0.11 -5.52 -6.90
CA GLU A 104 -0.38 -4.08 -6.84
C GLU A 104 -0.08 -3.45 -5.48
N LEU A 105 -0.16 -4.20 -4.37
CA LEU A 105 0.34 -3.73 -3.07
C LEU A 105 1.84 -3.42 -3.15
N HIS A 106 2.64 -4.26 -3.81
CA HIS A 106 4.06 -3.97 -3.99
C HIS A 106 4.29 -2.77 -4.91
N ASN A 107 3.50 -2.61 -5.98
CA ASN A 107 3.58 -1.44 -6.84
C ASN A 107 3.23 -0.15 -6.10
N ALA A 108 2.17 -0.17 -5.29
CA ALA A 108 1.79 0.97 -4.44
C ALA A 108 2.92 1.37 -3.49
N LEU A 109 3.56 0.38 -2.84
CA LEU A 109 4.71 0.63 -1.96
C LEU A 109 5.92 1.23 -2.69
N ILE A 110 6.19 0.80 -3.92
CA ILE A 110 7.30 1.32 -4.73
C ILE A 110 6.97 2.74 -5.22
N ASN A 111 5.75 2.99 -5.68
CA ASN A 111 5.31 4.31 -6.12
C ASN A 111 5.40 5.33 -4.99
N ASP A 112 4.93 5.00 -3.77
CA ASP A 112 5.04 5.88 -2.61
C ASP A 112 6.53 6.22 -2.30
N LYS A 113 7.47 5.27 -2.49
CA LYS A 113 8.91 5.53 -2.32
C LYS A 113 9.48 6.44 -3.41
N LEU A 114 9.07 6.24 -4.66
CA LEU A 114 9.54 7.02 -5.79
C LEU A 114 9.04 8.46 -5.72
N GLU A 115 7.75 8.66 -5.40
CA GLU A 115 7.18 10.00 -5.21
C GLU A 115 7.92 10.79 -4.14
N HIS A 116 8.33 10.15 -3.04
CA HIS A 116 9.12 10.79 -2.00
C HIS A 116 10.49 11.25 -2.52
N VAL A 117 11.17 10.42 -3.30
CA VAL A 117 12.48 10.75 -3.91
C VAL A 117 12.35 11.93 -4.88
N TYR A 118 11.32 11.94 -5.73
CA TYR A 118 11.09 13.06 -6.64
C TYR A 118 10.77 14.35 -5.90
N ALA A 119 9.95 14.30 -4.85
CA ALA A 119 9.65 15.47 -4.00
C ALA A 119 10.90 16.01 -3.31
N GLU A 120 11.83 15.16 -2.87
CA GLU A 120 13.12 15.60 -2.31
C GLU A 120 14.00 16.28 -3.37
N ILE A 121 14.05 15.72 -4.58
CA ILE A 121 14.84 16.29 -5.69
C ILE A 121 14.27 17.65 -6.09
N ASP A 122 12.95 17.78 -6.23
CA ASP A 122 12.30 19.04 -6.57
C ASP A 122 12.54 20.11 -5.49
N ASN A 123 12.45 19.73 -4.22
CA ASN A 123 12.77 20.65 -3.11
C ASN A 123 14.25 21.08 -3.10
N ARG A 124 15.18 20.18 -3.45
CA ARG A 124 16.61 20.51 -3.62
C ARG A 124 16.84 21.43 -4.81
N LEU A 125 16.17 21.20 -5.93
CA LEU A 125 16.26 22.08 -7.10
C LEU A 125 15.70 23.47 -6.80
N PHE A 126 14.58 23.54 -6.07
CA PHE A 126 13.99 24.81 -5.65
C PHE A 126 14.90 25.56 -4.67
N THR A 127 15.46 24.88 -3.67
CA THR A 127 16.40 25.51 -2.72
C THR A 127 17.71 25.94 -3.38
N CYS A 128 18.28 25.14 -4.29
CA CYS A 128 19.44 25.55 -5.09
C CYS A 128 19.13 26.77 -5.95
N SER A 129 17.95 26.81 -6.59
CA SER A 129 17.52 27.94 -7.41
C SER A 129 17.31 29.21 -6.56
N ALA A 130 16.72 29.07 -5.37
CA ALA A 130 16.54 30.16 -4.42
C ALA A 130 17.88 30.67 -3.87
N LEU A 131 18.83 29.78 -3.57
CA LEU A 131 20.19 30.15 -3.13
C LEU A 131 20.98 30.85 -4.24
N LEU A 132 20.88 30.41 -5.49
CA LEU A 132 21.50 31.09 -6.63
C LEU A 132 20.91 32.49 -6.89
N LEU A 133 19.59 32.64 -6.72
CA LEU A 133 18.91 33.94 -6.75
C LEU A 133 19.38 34.88 -5.63
N TYR A 134 19.51 34.37 -4.40
CA TYR A 134 20.02 35.14 -3.25
C TYR A 134 21.50 35.50 -3.38
N ALA A 135 22.31 34.65 -4.04
CA ALA A 135 23.74 34.90 -4.29
C ALA A 135 24.01 35.79 -5.52
N GLY A 136 22.98 36.25 -6.24
CA GLY A 136 23.12 37.10 -7.43
C GLY A 136 23.68 36.38 -8.66
N ILE A 137 23.69 35.04 -8.68
CA ILE A 137 24.21 34.23 -9.78
C ILE A 137 23.04 33.81 -10.67
N PHE A 138 22.77 34.59 -11.73
CA PHE A 138 21.79 34.23 -12.76
C PHE A 138 22.34 33.12 -13.68
N CYS A 139 22.10 31.87 -13.31
CA CYS A 139 22.18 30.78 -14.28
C CYS A 139 20.83 30.66 -15.01
N LYS A 140 20.81 30.96 -16.32
CA LYS A 140 19.70 30.65 -17.22
C LYS A 140 19.44 29.14 -17.17
N PHE A 141 18.40 28.70 -16.48
CA PHE A 141 17.90 27.33 -16.64
C PHE A 141 17.12 27.23 -17.97
N PRO A 142 17.41 26.24 -18.83
CA PRO A 142 16.64 26.05 -20.05
C PRO A 142 15.25 25.51 -19.69
N ASN A 143 14.22 26.18 -20.22
CA ASN A 143 12.81 25.79 -20.14
C ASN A 143 12.60 24.37 -20.70
N TYR A 144 12.47 23.38 -19.82
CA TYR A 144 12.02 22.03 -20.18
C TYR A 144 10.91 21.53 -19.26
N LEU A 145 9.96 22.38 -18.89
CA LEU A 145 8.74 21.95 -18.19
C LEU A 145 7.61 22.92 -18.54
N LEU A 146 7.04 22.75 -19.73
CA LEU A 146 5.69 23.18 -20.13
C LEU A 146 5.41 22.59 -21.52
N ARG A 147 5.05 21.31 -21.56
CA ARG A 147 4.20 20.70 -22.58
C ARG A 147 3.47 19.51 -21.99
#